data_AF-A0A929L471-F1
#
_entry.id   AF-A0A929L471-F1
#
_cell.length_a   1.000
_cell.length_b   1.000
_cell.length_c   1.000
_cell.angle_alpha   90.00
_cell.angle_beta   90.00
_cell.angle_gamma   90.00
#
_symmetry.space_group_name_H-M   'P 1'
#
loop_
_entity.id
_entity.type
_entity.pdbx_description
1 polymer ?
#
loop_
_entity_poly.entity_id
_entity_poly.type
_entity_poly.pdbx_seq_one_letter_code
_entity_poly.pdbx_strand_id
1 'polypeptide(L)'
;MSVLDEHEVLVCTFIGRISISKSARIEDHKLVLEEHSRTETLEMDKNRLVKKPGYEILMEQIDKAEFFNQEGKFYLRYTKNGHVQEFQIG
;
A
#
# COMPACT_ATOMS: atom_id res chain seq x y z
N MET A 1 15.70 14.79 16.71
CA MET A 1 14.72 15.03 15.62
C MET A 1 14.39 13.66 15.08
N SER A 2 13.30 13.05 15.56
CA SER A 2 12.96 11.67 15.27
C SER A 2 12.62 11.55 13.78
N VAL A 3 13.48 10.87 13.05
CA VAL A 3 13.19 10.39 11.69
C VAL A 3 11.96 9.50 11.85
N LEU A 4 10.83 9.87 11.26
CA LEU A 4 9.65 9.01 11.20
C LEU A 4 10.11 7.65 10.68
N ASP A 5 9.70 6.59 11.37
CA ASP A 5 10.03 5.23 10.96
C ASP A 5 9.52 4.99 9.52
N GLU A 6 10.28 4.26 8.69
CA GLU A 6 9.95 4.03 7.26
C GLU A 6 8.50 3.51 7.11
N HIS A 7 8.03 2.76 8.10
CA HIS A 7 6.68 2.19 8.15
C HIS A 7 5.62 3.25 8.40
N GLU A 8 5.86 4.22 9.29
CA GLU A 8 4.92 5.32 9.57
C GLU A 8 4.73 6.22 8.34
N VAL A 9 5.80 6.51 7.60
CA VAL A 9 5.73 7.30 6.36
C VAL A 9 4.91 6.56 5.30
N LEU A 10 5.11 5.25 5.18
CA LEU A 10 4.37 4.42 4.24
C LEU A 10 2.86 4.38 4.58
N VAL A 11 2.51 4.14 5.85
CA VAL A 11 1.12 4.13 6.31
C VAL A 11 0.45 5.48 6.07
N CYS A 12 1.11 6.59 6.42
CA CYS A 12 0.60 7.94 6.13
C CYS A 12 0.38 8.17 4.63
N THR A 13 1.28 7.66 3.79
CA THR A 13 1.15 7.76 2.33
C THR A 13 -0.11 7.05 1.82
N PHE A 14 -0.38 5.83 2.30
CA PHE A 14 -1.59 5.11 1.91
C PHE A 14 -2.87 5.76 2.43
N ILE A 15 -2.89 6.16 3.71
CA ILE A 15 -4.05 6.84 4.30
C ILE A 15 -4.38 8.11 3.52
N GLY A 16 -3.36 8.91 3.19
CA GLY A 16 -3.52 10.11 2.38
C GLY A 16 -4.13 9.82 1.01
N ARG A 17 -3.59 8.82 0.29
CA ARG A 17 -4.08 8.41 -1.03
C ARG A 17 -5.51 7.86 -0.99
N ILE A 18 -5.84 7.04 0.00
CA ILE A 18 -7.21 6.51 0.18
C ILE A 18 -8.18 7.67 0.45
N SER A 19 -7.79 8.62 1.29
CA SER A 19 -8.63 9.76 1.67
C SER A 19 -8.96 10.70 0.51
N ILE A 20 -8.06 10.85 -0.46
CA ILE A 20 -8.30 11.68 -1.67
C ILE A 20 -8.97 10.91 -2.81
N SER A 21 -8.94 9.58 -2.76
CA SER A 21 -9.58 8.74 -3.76
C SER A 21 -11.11 8.84 -3.65
N LYS A 22 -11.80 8.73 -4.80
CA LYS A 22 -13.27 8.66 -4.82
C LYS A 22 -13.73 7.31 -4.29
N SER A 23 -13.00 6.25 -4.60
CA SER A 23 -13.25 4.91 -4.10
C SER A 23 -11.92 4.19 -3.89
N ALA A 24 -11.91 3.31 -2.90
CA ALA A 24 -10.80 2.41 -2.62
C ALA A 24 -11.36 1.00 -2.43
N ARG A 25 -10.69 0.01 -3.01
CA ARG A 25 -11.09 -1.40 -2.94
C ARG A 25 -9.89 -2.31 -3.06
N ILE A 26 -10.07 -3.56 -2.65
CA ILE A 26 -9.03 -4.58 -2.77
C ILE A 26 -9.45 -5.61 -3.81
N GLU A 27 -8.56 -5.85 -4.78
CA GLU A 27 -8.75 -6.82 -5.86
C GLU A 27 -7.44 -7.58 -6.06
N ASP A 28 -7.49 -8.92 -6.05
CA ASP A 28 -6.32 -9.79 -6.24
C ASP A 28 -5.09 -9.42 -5.39
N HIS A 29 -5.31 -9.15 -4.09
CA HIS A 29 -4.29 -8.70 -3.13
C HIS A 29 -3.66 -7.33 -3.44
N LYS A 30 -4.30 -6.51 -4.27
CA LYS A 30 -3.87 -5.15 -4.65
C LYS A 30 -4.84 -4.12 -4.10
N LEU A 31 -4.32 -2.95 -3.75
CA LEU A 31 -5.17 -1.79 -3.44
C LEU A 31 -5.45 -1.04 -4.73
N VAL A 32 -6.71 -0.95 -5.11
CA VAL A 32 -7.19 -0.21 -6.28
C VAL A 32 -7.87 1.06 -5.79
N LEU A 33 -7.37 2.20 -6.28
CA LEU A 33 -7.89 3.53 -5.98
C LEU A 33 -8.47 4.13 -7.26
N GLU A 34 -9.70 4.62 -7.20
CA GLU A 34 -10.32 5.30 -8.32
C GLU A 34 -10.40 6.80 -8.04
N GLU A 35 -9.83 7.60 -8.94
CA GLU A 35 -9.89 9.05 -8.91
C GLU A 35 -10.51 9.54 -10.22
N HIS A 36 -11.75 10.02 -10.17
CA HIS A 36 -12.47 10.60 -11.32
C HIS A 36 -12.36 9.81 -12.64
N SER A 37 -11.30 10.05 -13.42
CA SER A 37 -11.02 9.46 -14.74
C SER A 37 -9.76 8.56 -14.76
N ARG A 38 -9.20 8.21 -13.60
CA ARG A 38 -7.97 7.41 -13.46
C ARG A 38 -8.15 6.34 -12.41
N THR A 39 -7.57 5.18 -12.68
CA THR A 39 -7.43 4.10 -11.71
C THR A 39 -5.96 3.96 -11.37
N GLU A 40 -5.67 3.99 -10.07
CA GLU A 40 -4.37 3.67 -9.53
C GLU A 40 -4.42 2.30 -8.87
N THR A 41 -3.32 1.55 -8.98
CA THR A 41 -3.19 0.23 -8.37
C THR A 41 -1.86 0.17 -7.64
N LEU A 42 -1.91 -0.32 -6.42
CA LEU A 42 -0.75 -0.56 -5.59
C LEU A 42 -0.59 -2.07 -5.44
N GLU A 43 0.55 -2.56 -5.88
CA GLU A 43 0.80 -4.00 -6.03
C GLU A 43 2.28 -4.34 -5.81
N MET A 44 2.52 -5.61 -5.51
CA MET A 44 3.87 -6.16 -5.47
C MET A 44 4.40 -6.35 -6.90
N ASP A 45 5.61 -5.86 -7.15
CA ASP A 45 6.37 -6.11 -8.37
C ASP A 45 7.80 -6.53 -8.02
N LYS A 46 8.08 -7.83 -8.22
CA LYS A 46 9.32 -8.50 -7.80
C LYS A 46 9.56 -8.33 -6.31
N ASN A 47 10.51 -7.49 -5.91
CA ASN A 47 10.92 -7.23 -4.53
C ASN A 47 10.53 -5.83 -4.06
N ARG A 48 9.49 -5.25 -4.68
CA ARG A 48 9.11 -3.85 -4.48
C ARG A 48 7.61 -3.69 -4.42
N LEU A 49 7.16 -2.79 -3.57
CA LEU A 49 5.78 -2.31 -3.57
C LEU A 49 5.72 -1.11 -4.51
N VAL A 50 4.90 -1.18 -5.54
CA VAL A 50 4.82 -0.15 -6.57
C VAL A 50 3.40 0.36 -6.74
N LYS A 51 3.30 1.61 -7.17
CA LYS A 51 2.08 2.24 -7.63
C LYS A 51 2.08 2.38 -9.15
N LYS A 52 0.97 2.01 -9.78
CA LYS A 52 0.71 2.15 -11.22
C LYS A 52 -0.61 2.90 -11.45
N PRO A 53 -0.81 3.60 -12.57
CA PRO A 53 0.20 3.94 -13.59
C PRO A 53 1.22 4.97 -13.07
N GLY A 54 2.35 5.12 -13.78
CA GLY A 54 3.47 6.00 -13.41
C GLY A 54 4.70 5.27 -12.85
N TYR A 55 4.51 4.04 -12.33
CA TYR A 55 5.56 3.19 -11.79
C TYR A 55 6.37 3.88 -10.67
N GLU A 56 5.68 4.25 -9.61
CA GLU A 56 6.29 4.83 -8.41
C GLU A 56 6.66 3.72 -7.43
N ILE A 57 7.90 3.67 -6.98
CA ILE A 57 8.37 2.70 -5.99
C ILE A 57 8.09 3.27 -4.60
N LEU A 58 7.27 2.57 -3.82
CA LEU A 58 6.88 2.98 -2.46
C LEU A 58 7.73 2.30 -1.39
N MET A 59 8.17 1.07 -1.66
CA MET A 59 9.06 0.33 -0.78
C MET A 59 9.89 -0.66 -1.60
N GLU A 60 11.14 -0.84 -1.20
CA GLU A 60 12.08 -1.78 -1.82
C GLU A 60 12.54 -2.87 -0.84
N GLN A 61 13.14 -3.92 -1.39
CA GLN A 61 13.74 -5.03 -0.64
C GLN A 61 12.73 -5.77 0.23
N ILE A 62 11.49 -5.87 -0.23
CA ILE A 62 10.46 -6.69 0.42
C ILE A 62 10.38 -8.05 -0.27
N ASP A 63 10.10 -9.08 0.52
CA ASP A 63 9.98 -10.46 0.06
C ASP A 63 8.58 -10.72 -0.49
N LYS A 64 7.57 -10.17 0.18
CA LYS A 64 6.14 -10.29 -0.17
C LYS A 64 5.38 -9.07 0.31
N ALA A 65 4.32 -8.70 -0.40
CA ALA A 65 3.31 -7.74 0.06
C ALA A 65 1.93 -8.16 -0.44
N GLU A 66 0.92 -7.99 0.40
CA GLU A 66 -0.49 -8.20 0.07
C GLU A 66 -1.37 -7.15 0.73
N PHE A 67 -2.37 -6.70 -0.01
CA PHE A 67 -3.47 -5.91 0.54
C PHE A 67 -4.66 -6.84 0.81
N PHE A 68 -5.31 -6.66 1.95
CA PHE A 68 -6.53 -7.41 2.28
C PHE A 68 -7.51 -6.56 3.09
N ASN A 69 -8.79 -6.94 3.04
CA ASN A 69 -9.84 -6.33 3.85
C ASN A 69 -10.13 -7.23 5.04
N GLN A 70 -10.23 -6.64 6.22
CA GLN A 70 -10.70 -7.32 7.42
C GLN A 70 -11.62 -6.38 8.18
N GLU A 71 -12.84 -6.85 8.48
CA GLU A 71 -13.86 -6.08 9.23
C GLU A 71 -14.17 -4.70 8.60
N GLY A 72 -14.14 -4.60 7.27
CA GLY A 72 -14.44 -3.36 6.54
C GLY A 72 -13.28 -2.37 6.47
N LYS A 73 -12.12 -2.71 7.04
CA LYS A 73 -10.89 -1.90 7.02
C LYS A 73 -9.89 -2.45 6.03
N PHE A 74 -9.00 -1.58 5.52
CA PHE A 74 -7.94 -1.98 4.61
C PHE A 74 -6.63 -2.18 5.36
N TYR A 75 -5.94 -3.25 5.01
CA TYR A 75 -4.67 -3.61 5.59
C TYR A 75 -3.63 -3.87 4.51
N LEU A 76 -2.39 -3.54 4.83
CA LEU A 76 -1.20 -3.99 4.12
C LEU A 76 -0.41 -4.91 5.04
N ARG A 77 -0.10 -6.11 4.55
CA ARG A 77 0.90 -6.99 5.16
C ARG A 77 2.07 -7.17 4.21
N TYR A 78 3.29 -7.07 4.73
CA TYR A 78 4.48 -7.41 3.96
C TYR A 78 5.51 -8.12 4.81
N THR A 79 6.47 -8.75 4.13
CA THR A 79 7.64 -9.37 4.74
C THR A 79 8.89 -8.66 4.25
N LYS A 80 9.75 -8.24 5.18
CA LYS A 80 11.04 -7.62 4.90
C LYS A 80 12.09 -8.27 5.79
N ASN A 81 13.14 -8.83 5.20
CA ASN A 81 14.20 -9.54 5.94
C ASN A 81 13.66 -10.65 6.84
N GLY A 82 12.62 -11.38 6.37
CA GLY A 82 11.99 -12.44 7.14
C GLY A 82 11.07 -11.99 8.28
N HIS A 83 10.91 -10.69 8.52
CA HIS A 83 9.97 -10.15 9.50
C HIS A 83 8.67 -9.75 8.82
N VAL A 84 7.55 -10.26 9.34
CA VAL A 84 6.20 -9.90 8.88
C VAL A 84 5.74 -8.66 9.62
N GLN A 85 5.21 -7.71 8.87
CA GLN A 85 4.61 -6.49 9.40
C GLN A 85 3.22 -6.31 8.80
N GLU A 86 2.31 -5.75 9.57
CA GLU A 86 0.93 -5.54 9.19
C GLU A 86 0.44 -4.20 9.72
N PHE A 87 -0.24 -3.44 8.86
CA PHE A 87 -0.73 -2.11 9.19
C PHE A 87 -2.13 -1.90 8.65
N GLN A 88 -2.99 -1.27 9.45
CA GLN A 88 -4.24 -0.70 8.96
C GLN A 88 -3.91 0.58 8.18
N ILE A 89 -4.43 0.68 6.96
CA ILE A 89 -4.16 1.78 6.02
C ILE A 89 -5.43 2.53 5.58
N GLY A 90 -6.60 2.04 5.99
CA GLY A 90 -7.92 2.63 5.67
C GLY A 90 -9.01 2.05 6.56
#